data_AF-A0A7S0LYD6-F1
#
_entry.id   AF-A0A7S0LYD6-F1
#
_cell.length_a   1.000
_cell.length_b   1.000
_cell.length_c   1.000
_cell.angle_alpha   90.00
_cell.angle_beta   90.00
_cell.angle_gamma   90.00
#
_symmetry.space_group_name_H-M   'P 1'
#
loop_
_entity.id
_entity.type
_entity.pdbx_description
1 polymer ?
#
loop_
_entity_poly.entity_id
_entity_poly.type
_entity_poly.pdbx_seq_one_letter_code
_entity_poly.pdbx_strand_id
1 'polypeptide(L)'
;FASYYLRAHSVSKMLAGVLRALDKGVFAVTLFHFGGQVDETTRLLEREGSAKLVHMPHWDLRRMQEAIGFAALDVLVFPEIGMDPHSYALAMGRLAPVQLLMHGHACTSGLESIDYFVSYQGFSEPDVQEHYAERVLVLPGLTPLPTWYAIQPLPIQAGARTAAGRGAGGPPFFR
;
A
#
# COMPACT_ATOMS: atom_id res chain seq x y z
N PHE A 1 5.96 -5.47 -5.57
CA PHE A 1 5.21 -5.04 -4.37
C PHE A 1 4.83 -6.25 -3.55
N ALA A 2 4.97 -6.22 -2.23
CA ALA A 2 4.56 -7.30 -1.34
C ALA A 2 3.68 -6.74 -0.21
N SER A 3 2.46 -7.28 -0.04
CA SER A 3 1.56 -6.85 1.05
C SER A 3 0.58 -7.92 1.50
N TYR A 4 0.19 -7.85 2.77
CA TYR A 4 -0.90 -8.61 3.37
C TYR A 4 -2.28 -8.08 2.93
N TYR A 5 -2.38 -6.81 2.56
CA TYR A 5 -3.64 -6.10 2.42
C TYR A 5 -4.12 -5.91 0.99
N LEU A 6 -3.79 -6.83 0.07
CA LEU A 6 -4.27 -6.82 -1.32
C LEU A 6 -5.73 -7.29 -1.43
N ARG A 7 -6.60 -6.64 -0.67
CA ARG A 7 -8.06 -6.84 -0.51
C ARG A 7 -8.75 -5.48 -0.35
N ALA A 8 -10.04 -5.45 -0.01
CA ALA A 8 -10.79 -4.23 0.30
C ALA A 8 -10.21 -3.48 1.52
N HIS A 9 -9.14 -2.74 1.27
CA HIS A 9 -8.31 -2.06 2.26
C HIS A 9 -7.73 -0.78 1.66
N SER A 10 -7.37 0.20 2.51
CA SER A 10 -6.78 1.47 2.08
C SER A 10 -5.51 1.28 1.25
N VAL A 11 -4.68 0.30 1.62
CA VAL A 11 -3.43 -0.07 0.92
C VAL A 11 -3.69 -0.42 -0.54
N SER A 12 -4.66 -1.30 -0.84
CA SER A 12 -5.01 -1.63 -2.24
C SER A 12 -5.48 -0.42 -3.03
N LYS A 13 -6.26 0.48 -2.40
CA LYS A 13 -6.78 1.69 -3.05
C LYS A 13 -5.65 2.64 -3.44
N MET A 14 -4.66 2.81 -2.57
CA MET A 14 -3.44 3.58 -2.86
C MET A 14 -2.65 2.91 -3.98
N LEU A 15 -2.41 1.60 -3.87
CA LEU A 15 -1.57 0.86 -4.80
C LEU A 15 -2.14 0.83 -6.21
N ALA A 16 -3.46 0.72 -6.38
CA ALA A 16 -4.09 0.73 -7.70
C ALA A 16 -3.76 1.99 -8.51
N GLY A 17 -3.69 3.16 -7.86
CA GLY A 17 -3.30 4.40 -8.54
C GLY A 17 -1.85 4.37 -9.01
N VAL A 18 -0.95 3.84 -8.17
CA VAL A 18 0.47 3.65 -8.51
C VAL A 18 0.63 2.70 -9.69
N LEU A 19 -0.02 1.53 -9.64
CA LEU A 19 0.11 0.49 -10.68
C LEU A 19 -0.32 0.99 -12.06
N ARG A 20 -1.30 1.88 -12.12
CA ARG A 20 -1.77 2.49 -13.39
C ARG A 20 -0.84 3.55 -13.93
N ALA A 21 -0.16 4.27 -13.04
CA ALA A 21 0.76 5.34 -13.40
C ALA A 21 2.14 4.81 -13.82
N LEU A 22 2.50 3.58 -13.42
CA LEU A 22 3.75 2.97 -13.83
C LEU A 22 3.76 2.67 -15.33
N ASP A 23 4.84 3.09 -16.00
CA ASP A 23 5.09 2.78 -17.40
C ASP A 23 5.44 1.29 -17.55
N LYS A 24 4.57 0.54 -18.23
CA LYS A 24 4.71 -0.90 -18.48
C LYS A 24 5.86 -1.23 -19.45
N GLY A 25 6.35 -0.24 -20.21
CA GLY A 25 7.54 -0.38 -21.05
C GLY A 25 8.85 -0.31 -20.25
N VAL A 26 8.80 0.23 -19.04
CA VAL A 26 9.96 0.37 -18.14
C VAL A 26 9.90 -0.64 -16.99
N PHE A 27 8.73 -0.89 -16.43
CA PHE A 27 8.56 -1.70 -15.22
C PHE A 27 7.77 -2.99 -15.48
N ALA A 28 8.39 -4.12 -15.14
CA ALA A 28 7.69 -5.40 -14.97
C ALA A 28 7.23 -5.55 -13.51
N VAL A 29 5.93 -5.48 -13.28
CA VAL A 29 5.38 -5.41 -11.91
C VAL A 29 4.83 -6.76 -11.46
N THR A 30 5.27 -7.22 -10.28
CA THR A 30 4.69 -8.37 -9.57
C THR A 30 4.12 -7.93 -8.22
N LEU A 31 2.93 -8.43 -7.88
CA LEU A 31 2.24 -8.28 -6.61
C LEU A 31 2.32 -9.60 -5.85
N PHE A 32 3.01 -9.61 -4.72
CA PHE A 32 3.04 -10.74 -3.80
C PHE A 32 1.98 -10.53 -2.73
N HIS A 33 0.90 -11.31 -2.81
CA HIS A 33 -0.19 -11.28 -1.87
C HIS A 33 -0.01 -12.41 -0.84
N PHE A 34 0.26 -12.03 0.41
CA PHE A 34 0.39 -12.98 1.53
C PHE A 34 -0.73 -12.81 2.58
N GLY A 35 -1.81 -12.11 2.21
CA GLY A 35 -3.07 -12.13 2.94
C GLY A 35 -3.88 -13.38 2.59
N GLY A 36 -4.53 -13.97 3.58
CA GLY A 36 -5.40 -15.14 3.37
C GLY A 36 -6.76 -14.81 2.73
N GLN A 37 -7.13 -13.53 2.66
CA GLN A 37 -8.45 -13.08 2.19
C GLN A 37 -8.38 -12.62 0.73
N VAL A 38 -9.20 -13.22 -0.13
CA VAL A 38 -9.37 -12.83 -1.53
C VAL A 38 -10.79 -12.30 -1.72
N ASP A 39 -10.91 -11.03 -2.13
CA ASP A 39 -12.20 -10.39 -2.41
C ASP A 39 -12.22 -9.74 -3.80
N GLU A 40 -13.27 -8.97 -4.11
CA GLU A 40 -13.40 -8.34 -5.42
C GLU A 40 -12.27 -7.33 -5.70
N THR A 41 -11.70 -6.68 -4.68
CA THR A 41 -10.53 -5.80 -4.87
C THR A 41 -9.34 -6.60 -5.35
N THR A 42 -9.08 -7.77 -4.73
CA THR A 42 -8.01 -8.67 -5.16
C THR A 42 -8.20 -9.12 -6.61
N ARG A 43 -9.43 -9.52 -6.97
CA ARG A 43 -9.76 -9.96 -8.34
C ARG A 43 -9.67 -8.84 -9.36
N LEU A 44 -10.02 -7.61 -8.98
CA LEU A 44 -9.87 -6.44 -9.85
C LEU A 44 -8.40 -6.16 -10.14
N LEU A 45 -7.51 -6.22 -9.13
CA LEU A 45 -6.07 -6.06 -9.33
C LEU A 45 -5.50 -7.11 -10.31
N GLU A 46 -5.99 -8.35 -10.23
CA GLU A 46 -5.61 -9.42 -11.16
C GLU A 46 -6.12 -9.17 -12.59
N ARG A 47 -7.40 -8.81 -12.74
CA ARG A 47 -8.04 -8.57 -14.05
C ARG A 47 -7.52 -7.33 -14.77
N GLU A 48 -7.08 -6.30 -14.04
CA GLU A 48 -6.56 -5.07 -14.64
C GLU A 48 -5.30 -5.34 -15.49
N GLY A 49 -4.56 -6.42 -15.21
CA GLY A 49 -3.38 -6.80 -15.98
C GLY A 49 -2.26 -5.76 -15.91
N SER A 50 -2.28 -4.89 -14.90
CA SER A 50 -1.20 -3.93 -14.63
C SER A 50 -0.03 -4.55 -13.87
N ALA A 51 -0.22 -5.76 -13.31
CA ALA A 51 0.82 -6.51 -12.66
C ALA A 51 0.50 -8.01 -12.63
N LYS A 52 1.53 -8.85 -12.50
CA LYS A 52 1.38 -10.28 -12.19
C LYS A 52 1.01 -10.44 -10.71
N LEU A 53 -0.08 -11.12 -10.39
CA LEU A 53 -0.46 -11.43 -9.00
C LEU A 53 0.04 -12.82 -8.60
N VAL A 54 0.71 -12.91 -7.46
CA VAL A 54 1.22 -14.16 -6.86
C VAL A 54 0.62 -14.30 -5.47
N HIS A 55 -0.25 -15.29 -5.30
CA HIS A 55 -0.80 -15.66 -3.99
C HIS A 55 0.18 -16.55 -3.25
N MET A 56 0.53 -16.16 -2.03
CA MET A 56 1.46 -16.88 -1.17
C MET A 56 0.73 -17.46 0.05
N PRO A 57 1.16 -18.63 0.54
CA PRO A 57 0.56 -19.25 1.72
C PRO A 57 0.83 -18.39 2.96
N HIS A 58 -0.20 -17.72 3.49
CA HIS A 58 -0.07 -16.81 4.63
C HIS A 58 0.47 -17.46 5.91
N TRP A 59 0.44 -18.80 5.99
CA TRP A 59 0.95 -19.58 7.13
C TRP A 59 2.41 -20.02 7.00
N ASP A 60 3.09 -19.74 5.88
CA ASP A 60 4.44 -20.25 5.61
C ASP A 60 5.38 -19.11 5.16
N LEU A 61 6.00 -18.46 6.16
CA LEU A 61 6.94 -17.36 5.94
C LEU A 61 8.13 -17.77 5.07
N ARG A 62 8.64 -19.00 5.23
CA ARG A 62 9.79 -19.47 4.44
C ARG A 62 9.43 -19.51 2.97
N ARG A 63 8.27 -20.07 2.61
CA ARG A 63 7.80 -20.08 1.22
C ARG A 63 7.56 -18.68 0.67
N MET A 64 7.13 -17.72 1.49
CA MET A 64 7.04 -16.33 1.06
C MET A 64 8.42 -15.75 0.73
N GLN A 65 9.40 -15.94 1.62
CA GLN A 65 10.77 -15.47 1.42
C GLN A 65 11.39 -16.09 0.17
N GLU A 66 11.24 -17.40 -0.02
CA GLU A 66 11.70 -18.13 -1.20
C GLU A 66 11.02 -17.60 -2.47
N ALA A 67 9.70 -17.44 -2.48
CA ALA A 67 8.98 -16.96 -3.65
C ALA A 67 9.42 -15.54 -4.08
N ILE A 68 9.63 -14.64 -3.11
CA ILE A 68 10.13 -13.29 -3.40
C ILE A 68 11.60 -13.35 -3.86
N GLY A 69 12.45 -14.12 -3.19
CA GLY A 69 13.86 -14.26 -3.56
C GLY A 69 14.06 -14.88 -4.94
N PHE A 70 13.29 -15.90 -5.31
CA PHE A 70 13.32 -16.52 -6.64
C PHE A 70 12.84 -15.61 -7.75
N ALA A 71 12.06 -14.57 -7.43
CA ALA A 71 11.64 -13.58 -8.41
C ALA A 71 12.78 -12.65 -8.84
N ALA A 72 13.92 -12.65 -8.14
CA ALA A 72 15.13 -11.89 -8.48
C ALA A 72 14.82 -10.41 -8.82
N LEU A 73 14.06 -9.76 -7.95
CA LEU A 73 13.59 -8.38 -8.16
C LEU A 73 14.76 -7.40 -8.06
N ASP A 74 14.75 -6.37 -8.92
CA ASP A 74 15.64 -5.21 -8.75
C ASP A 74 15.20 -4.33 -7.56
N VAL A 75 13.87 -4.20 -7.38
CA VAL A 75 13.24 -3.37 -6.35
C VAL A 75 12.10 -4.13 -5.68
N LEU A 76 12.14 -4.24 -4.35
CA LEU A 76 11.04 -4.73 -3.53
C LEU A 76 10.37 -3.57 -2.80
N VAL A 77 9.10 -3.33 -3.15
CA VAL A 77 8.29 -2.30 -2.50
C VAL A 77 7.34 -2.93 -1.49
N PHE A 78 7.41 -2.47 -0.24
CA PHE A 78 6.42 -2.73 0.80
C PHE A 78 5.46 -1.54 0.87
N PRO A 79 4.18 -1.70 0.45
CA PRO A 79 3.19 -0.63 0.58
C PRO A 79 2.95 -0.23 2.03
N GLU A 80 3.11 -1.17 2.96
CA GLU A 80 3.05 -1.01 4.41
C GLU A 80 3.99 -2.01 5.09
N ILE A 81 4.40 -1.68 6.31
CA ILE A 81 5.08 -2.58 7.24
C ILE A 81 4.48 -2.36 8.62
N GLY A 82 4.26 -3.44 9.37
CA GLY A 82 3.92 -3.39 10.80
C GLY A 82 2.42 -3.36 11.11
N MET A 83 1.56 -3.32 10.09
CA MET A 83 0.12 -3.54 10.29
C MET A 83 -0.22 -5.03 10.48
N ASP A 84 0.64 -5.91 9.96
CA ASP A 84 0.61 -7.35 10.17
C ASP A 84 2.03 -7.89 10.47
N PRO A 85 2.16 -9.05 11.14
CA PRO A 85 3.48 -9.58 11.49
C PRO A 85 4.28 -10.12 10.30
N HIS A 86 3.64 -10.54 9.19
CA HIS A 86 4.34 -11.11 8.04
C HIS A 86 5.07 -10.04 7.25
N SER A 87 4.47 -8.87 7.01
CA SER A 87 5.15 -7.75 6.33
C SER A 87 6.43 -7.36 7.06
N TYR A 88 6.38 -7.27 8.39
CA TYR A 88 7.56 -6.98 9.22
C TYR A 88 8.61 -8.10 9.13
N ALA A 89 8.19 -9.37 9.23
CA ALA A 89 9.10 -10.50 9.15
C ALA A 89 9.78 -10.65 7.77
N LEU A 90 9.06 -10.36 6.69
CA LEU A 90 9.62 -10.31 5.34
C LEU A 90 10.57 -9.13 5.17
N ALA A 91 10.19 -7.96 5.68
CA ALA A 91 10.97 -6.73 5.59
C ALA A 91 12.32 -6.84 6.30
N MET A 92 12.45 -7.63 7.38
CA MET A 92 13.74 -7.90 8.04
C MET A 92 14.76 -8.59 7.12
N GLY A 93 14.32 -9.29 6.08
CA GLY A 93 15.19 -9.92 5.10
C GLY A 93 15.61 -8.97 3.97
N ARG A 94 16.83 -9.13 3.48
CA ARG A 94 17.26 -8.53 2.19
C ARG A 94 16.86 -9.47 1.05
N LEU A 95 15.68 -9.24 0.47
CA LEU A 95 15.07 -10.04 -0.59
C LEU A 95 15.20 -9.41 -1.99
N ALA A 96 15.60 -8.14 -2.07
CA ALA A 96 15.98 -7.45 -3.30
C ALA A 96 17.15 -6.48 -3.02
N PRO A 97 17.93 -6.07 -4.05
CA PRO A 97 19.01 -5.10 -3.91
C PRO A 97 18.54 -3.74 -3.37
N VAL A 98 17.34 -3.32 -3.76
CA VAL A 98 16.68 -2.11 -3.24
C VAL A 98 15.36 -2.50 -2.60
N GLN A 99 15.14 -2.09 -1.35
CA GLN A 99 13.87 -2.26 -0.65
C GLN A 99 13.36 -0.91 -0.17
N LEU A 100 12.07 -0.65 -0.34
CA LEU A 100 11.47 0.61 0.09
C LEU A 100 10.07 0.44 0.67
N LEU A 101 9.75 1.31 1.62
CA LEU A 101 8.47 1.42 2.31
C LEU A 101 7.66 2.61 1.75
N MET A 102 6.35 2.44 1.64
CA MET A 102 5.40 3.51 1.30
C MET A 102 4.47 3.85 2.48
N HIS A 103 3.63 4.87 2.26
CA HIS A 103 2.68 5.44 3.22
C HIS A 103 1.48 4.57 3.62
N GLY A 104 1.44 3.27 3.31
CA GLY A 104 0.32 2.41 3.72
C GLY A 104 0.18 2.31 5.24
N HIS A 105 1.31 2.39 5.96
CA HIS A 105 1.39 2.68 7.39
C HIS A 105 2.39 3.83 7.57
N ALA A 106 1.91 5.02 7.93
CA ALA A 106 2.69 6.26 7.87
C ALA A 106 3.64 6.43 9.07
N CYS A 107 4.55 5.47 9.24
CA CYS A 107 5.64 5.55 10.21
C CYS A 107 6.90 4.85 9.68
N THR A 108 8.05 5.15 10.29
CA THR A 108 9.30 4.41 10.09
C THR A 108 9.12 2.91 10.38
N SER A 109 9.77 2.05 9.61
CA SER A 109 9.88 0.62 9.93
C SER A 109 10.92 0.36 11.01
N GLY A 110 11.94 1.21 11.13
CA GLY A 110 13.08 1.00 12.02
C GLY A 110 14.03 -0.12 11.58
N LEU A 111 13.92 -0.60 10.33
CA LEU A 111 14.69 -1.74 9.83
C LEU A 111 15.83 -1.31 8.90
N GLU A 112 17.05 -1.78 9.16
CA GLU A 112 18.23 -1.53 8.29
C GLU A 112 18.13 -2.16 6.90
N SER A 113 17.26 -3.16 6.74
CA SER A 113 16.99 -3.85 5.48
C SER A 113 16.10 -3.04 4.54
N ILE A 114 15.48 -1.94 5.00
CA ILE A 114 14.69 -1.04 4.17
C ILE A 114 15.51 0.21 3.86
N ASP A 115 15.79 0.43 2.58
CA ASP A 115 16.70 1.50 2.15
C ASP A 115 15.99 2.86 2.11
N TYR A 116 14.73 2.88 1.70
CA TYR A 116 13.98 4.12 1.47
C TYR A 116 12.57 4.12 2.05
N PHE A 117 12.15 5.29 2.54
CA PHE A 117 10.74 5.60 2.81
C PHE A 117 10.25 6.63 1.78
N VAL A 118 9.21 6.30 1.02
CA VAL A 118 8.65 7.20 0.01
C VAL A 118 7.62 8.12 0.65
N SER A 119 7.95 9.40 0.70
CA SER A 119 7.10 10.49 1.14
C SER A 119 6.71 11.45 0.02
N TYR A 120 5.86 12.42 0.34
CA TYR A 120 5.36 13.42 -0.58
C TYR A 120 5.51 14.81 0.00
N GLN A 121 5.71 15.81 -0.85
CA GLN A 121 5.90 17.20 -0.44
C GLN A 121 4.75 17.69 0.46
N GLY A 122 3.51 17.27 0.18
CA GLY A 122 2.34 17.62 1.00
C GLY A 122 2.30 17.01 2.40
N PHE A 123 3.20 16.08 2.73
CA PHE A 123 3.29 15.42 4.04
C PHE A 123 4.66 15.55 4.71
N SER A 124 5.61 16.20 4.05
CA SER A 124 7.00 16.24 4.51
C SER A 124 7.31 17.63 5.06
N GLU A 125 7.69 17.67 6.32
CA GLU A 125 8.33 18.84 6.92
C GLU A 125 9.81 18.88 6.51
N PRO A 126 10.49 20.04 6.57
CA PRO A 126 11.89 20.16 6.15
C PRO A 126 12.86 19.20 6.84
N ASP A 127 12.54 18.78 8.06
CA ASP A 127 13.31 17.89 8.93
C ASP A 127 12.79 16.44 8.94
N VAL A 128 11.92 16.06 7.98
CA VAL A 128 11.30 14.72 7.93
C VAL A 128 12.31 13.58 8.06
N GLN A 129 13.54 13.73 7.55
CA GLN A 129 14.57 12.70 7.62
C GLN A 129 14.98 12.34 9.07
N GLU A 130 14.84 13.26 10.03
CA GLU A 130 15.19 13.01 11.44
C GLU A 130 14.25 12.00 12.13
N HIS A 131 13.08 11.75 11.55
CA HIS A 131 12.05 10.87 12.10
C HIS A 131 12.06 9.45 11.49
N TYR A 132 12.91 9.19 10.50
CA TYR A 132 12.94 7.92 9.76
C TYR A 132 14.32 7.27 9.80
N ALA A 133 14.33 5.94 9.95
CA ALA A 133 15.56 5.17 9.87
C ALA A 133 15.99 4.97 8.40
N GLU A 134 15.00 4.90 7.51
CA GLU A 134 15.18 4.84 6.07
C GLU A 134 15.58 6.21 5.50
N ARG A 135 16.20 6.21 4.32
CA ARG A 135 16.37 7.45 3.58
C ARG A 135 15.03 7.91 3.00
N VAL A 136 14.59 9.12 3.36
CA VAL A 136 13.31 9.65 2.91
C VAL A 136 13.42 10.18 1.49
N LEU A 137 12.64 9.61 0.56
CA LEU A 137 12.46 10.11 -0.80
C LEU A 137 11.19 10.95 -0.86
N VAL A 138 11.34 12.27 -1.01
CA VAL A 138 10.19 13.19 -1.09
C VAL A 138 9.81 13.41 -2.56
N LEU A 139 8.66 12.88 -2.96
CA LEU A 139 8.07 13.08 -4.28
C LEU A 139 7.25 14.39 -4.33
N PRO A 140 7.16 15.07 -5.49
CA PRO A 140 6.37 16.28 -5.63
C PRO A 140 4.87 16.01 -5.45
N GLY A 141 4.13 17.02 -4.99
CA GLY A 141 2.68 17.00 -4.88
C GLY A 141 2.14 16.28 -3.63
N LEU A 142 0.90 15.82 -3.73
CA LEU A 142 0.26 14.93 -2.76
C LEU A 142 0.36 13.50 -3.29
N THR A 143 0.50 12.55 -2.39
CA THR A 143 0.38 11.10 -2.65
C THR A 143 -0.68 10.79 -3.71
N PRO A 144 -0.55 9.72 -4.52
CA PRO A 144 -1.60 9.25 -5.41
C PRO A 144 -2.83 8.68 -4.66
N LEU A 145 -3.22 9.26 -3.51
CA LEU A 145 -4.51 9.05 -2.84
C LEU A 145 -5.66 9.28 -3.82
N PRO A 146 -6.74 8.49 -3.70
CA PRO A 146 -6.82 7.30 -4.50
C PRO A 146 -7.67 7.58 -5.73
N THR A 147 -7.05 7.46 -6.91
CA THR A 147 -7.79 7.31 -8.18
C THR A 147 -8.66 6.05 -8.19
N TRP A 148 -8.60 5.19 -7.15
CA TRP A 148 -9.56 4.10 -6.92
C TRP A 148 -11.02 4.53 -7.02
N TYR A 149 -11.38 5.73 -6.55
CA TYR A 149 -12.76 6.21 -6.66
C TYR A 149 -13.22 6.46 -8.10
N ALA A 150 -12.28 6.61 -9.05
CA ALA A 150 -12.59 6.63 -10.48
C ALA A 150 -12.87 5.22 -11.04
N ILE A 151 -12.48 4.15 -10.33
CA ILE A 151 -12.66 2.74 -10.72
C ILE A 151 -13.99 2.20 -10.19
N GLN A 152 -14.31 2.54 -8.95
CA GLN A 152 -15.50 2.11 -8.23
C GLN A 152 -16.12 3.35 -7.60
N PRO A 153 -16.97 4.11 -8.34
CA PRO A 153 -17.73 5.18 -7.72
C PRO A 153 -18.58 4.54 -6.62
N LEU A 154 -18.30 4.88 -5.36
CA LEU A 154 -19.15 4.46 -4.28
C LEU A 154 -20.54 5.06 -4.54
N PRO A 155 -21.61 4.28 -4.60
CA PRO A 155 -22.94 4.86 -4.65
C PRO A 155 -23.14 5.63 -3.34
N ILE A 156 -23.01 6.96 -3.40
CA ILE A 156 -23.45 7.82 -2.32
C ILE A 156 -24.97 7.84 -2.40
N GLN A 157 -25.61 6.84 -1.82
CA GLN A 157 -27.00 6.99 -1.44
C GLN A 157 -26.99 7.92 -0.23
N ALA A 158 -27.43 9.16 -0.44
CA ALA A 158 -27.76 10.01 0.69
C ALA A 158 -28.80 9.27 1.53
N GLY A 159 -28.38 8.73 2.68
CA GLY A 159 -29.34 8.22 3.64
C GLY A 159 -30.35 9.32 3.91
N ALA A 160 -31.64 9.00 3.91
CA ALA A 160 -32.66 9.93 4.36
C ALA A 160 -32.19 10.50 5.71
N ARG A 161 -32.27 11.82 5.87
CA ARG A 161 -31.94 12.51 7.14
C ARG A 161 -32.97 12.19 8.23
N THR A 162 -33.36 10.93 8.37
CA THR A 162 -34.32 10.47 9.35
C THR A 162 -33.55 9.78 10.47
N ALA A 163 -33.46 10.51 11.58
CA ALA A 163 -33.31 9.99 12.94
C ALA A 163 -32.05 9.16 13.30
N ALA A 164 -30.94 9.25 12.57
CA ALA A 164 -29.63 8.78 13.07
C ALA A 164 -28.96 9.79 14.03
N GLY A 165 -29.70 10.18 15.09
CA GLY A 165 -29.15 10.83 16.29
C GLY A 165 -28.68 12.28 16.20
N ARG A 166 -28.86 12.97 15.07
CA ARG A 166 -28.46 14.38 14.91
C ARG A 166 -29.69 15.25 14.74
N GLY A 167 -29.89 16.21 15.65
CA GLY A 167 -30.99 17.17 15.61
C GLY A 167 -31.04 17.89 14.27
N ALA A 168 -32.25 18.06 13.72
CA ALA A 168 -32.45 18.78 12.47
C ALA A 168 -32.01 20.25 12.65
N GLY A 169 -30.97 20.67 11.93
CA GLY A 169 -30.66 22.09 11.73
C GLY A 169 -29.31 22.60 12.24
N GLY A 170 -28.48 21.79 12.90
CA GLY A 170 -27.11 22.20 13.29
C GLY A 170 -26.08 21.91 12.19
N PRO A 171 -24.99 22.70 12.09
CA PRO A 171 -23.84 22.30 11.28
C PRO A 171 -23.31 20.93 11.76
N PRO A 172 -22.92 20.03 10.84
CA PRO A 172 -22.62 18.62 11.16
C PRO A 172 -21.36 18.39 11.99
N PHE A 173 -20.56 19.44 12.18
CA PHE A 173 -19.36 19.51 12.99
C PHE A 173 -19.39 20.91 13.64
N PHE A 174 -18.86 21.07 14.85
CA PHE A 174 -18.90 22.26 15.72
C PHE A 174 -20.05 22.30 16.75
N ARG A 175 -19.67 22.07 18.01
CA ARG A 175 -20.11 22.85 19.17
C ARG A 175 -18.92 23.66 19.65
#